data_AF-A0A9P4NDU6-F1
#
_entry.id   AF-A0A9P4NDU6-F1
#
_cell.length_a   1.000
_cell.length_b   1.000
_cell.length_c   1.000
_cell.angle_alpha   90.00
_cell.angle_beta   90.00
_cell.angle_gamma   90.00
#
_symmetry.space_group_name_H-M   'P 1'
#
loop_
_entity.id
_entity.type
_entity.pdbx_description
1 polymer ?
#
loop_
_entity_poly.entity_id
_entity_poly.type
_entity_poly.pdbx_seq_one_letter_code
_entity_poly.pdbx_strand_id
1 'polypeptide(L)'
;MAPTTPPSSPKRTEYTTIDKCRFFDAYDRKKSATSLGQICRRRDIDIKPSTARTWLKKREILGSGARRRTRKLSNRLGRKSTVSESVLDTITDQDNPIHEELYAAQVKKLDLKCQPRTLQHYAALAGAKRYKKAYTTEISD
;
A
#
# COMPACT_ATOMS: atom_id res chain seq x y z
N MET A 1 28.85 36.34 -6.44
CA MET A 1 29.14 34.91 -6.72
C MET A 1 27.85 34.14 -6.53
N ALA A 2 27.35 33.43 -7.55
CA ALA A 2 26.14 32.62 -7.42
C ALA A 2 26.46 31.32 -6.65
N PRO A 3 25.55 30.81 -5.80
CA PRO A 3 25.78 29.56 -5.09
C PRO A 3 25.77 28.38 -6.07
N THR A 4 26.90 27.68 -6.18
CA THR A 4 27.04 26.44 -6.96
C THR A 4 26.36 25.29 -6.21
N THR A 5 25.30 24.72 -6.78
CA THR A 5 24.67 23.52 -6.21
C THR A 5 25.58 22.32 -6.45
N PRO A 6 25.93 21.52 -5.42
CA PRO A 6 26.79 20.35 -5.59
C PRO A 6 26.11 19.29 -6.49
N PRO A 7 26.90 18.49 -7.22
CA PRO A 7 26.36 17.45 -8.09
C PRO A 7 25.52 16.45 -7.28
N SER A 8 24.36 16.08 -7.84
CA SER A 8 23.46 15.11 -7.23
C SER A 8 24.17 13.78 -7.04
N SER A 9 24.02 13.16 -5.86
CA SER A 9 24.58 11.84 -5.61
C SER A 9 23.96 10.81 -6.56
N PRO A 10 24.76 9.85 -7.09
CA PRO A 10 24.24 8.86 -8.02
C PRO A 10 23.11 8.07 -7.36
N LYS A 11 21.99 7.93 -8.07
CA LYS A 11 20.85 7.13 -7.60
C LYS A 11 21.33 5.72 -7.30
N ARG A 12 21.11 5.27 -6.07
CA ARG A 12 21.48 3.92 -5.64
C ARG A 12 20.72 2.91 -6.50
N THR A 13 21.43 2.16 -7.34
CA THR A 13 20.85 1.06 -8.12
C THR A 13 20.24 0.06 -7.15
N GLU A 14 18.93 -0.17 -7.26
CA GLU A 14 18.26 -1.19 -6.46
C GLU A 14 18.72 -2.57 -6.93
N TYR A 15 19.09 -3.44 -6.00
CA TYR A 15 19.44 -4.83 -6.31
C TYR A 15 18.22 -5.58 -6.86
N THR A 16 18.44 -6.33 -7.93
CA THR A 16 17.39 -7.11 -8.58
C THR A 16 17.13 -8.43 -7.83
N THR A 17 16.03 -9.09 -8.18
CA THR A 17 15.75 -10.46 -7.71
C THR A 17 16.86 -11.42 -8.13
N ILE A 18 17.46 -11.22 -9.31
CA ILE A 18 18.54 -12.06 -9.83
C ILE A 18 19.78 -11.97 -8.92
N ASP A 19 20.16 -10.76 -8.52
CA ASP A 19 21.32 -10.53 -7.63
C ASP A 19 21.12 -11.22 -6.28
N LYS A 20 19.90 -11.12 -5.73
CA LYS A 20 19.51 -11.84 -4.50
C LYS A 20 19.60 -13.35 -4.65
N CYS A 21 19.05 -13.90 -5.73
CA CYS A 21 19.09 -15.34 -5.98
C CYS A 21 20.54 -15.83 -6.06
N ARG A 22 21.38 -15.17 -6.86
CA ARG A 22 22.82 -15.51 -6.97
C ARG A 22 23.51 -15.47 -5.61
N PHE A 23 23.26 -14.44 -4.82
CA PHE A 23 23.79 -14.35 -3.45
C PHE A 23 23.35 -15.53 -2.58
N PHE A 24 22.04 -15.81 -2.52
CA PHE A 24 21.53 -16.88 -1.67
C PHE A 24 22.02 -18.26 -2.14
N ASP A 25 22.10 -18.51 -3.44
CA ASP A 25 22.64 -19.76 -3.99
C ASP A 25 24.13 -19.91 -3.65
N ALA A 26 24.91 -18.84 -3.74
CA ALA A 26 26.32 -18.84 -3.34
C ALA A 26 26.49 -19.02 -1.82
N TYR A 27 25.60 -18.44 -1.02
CA TYR A 27 25.59 -18.58 0.43
C TYR A 27 25.19 -19.99 0.87
N ASP A 28 24.19 -20.59 0.22
CA ASP A 28 23.70 -21.94 0.50
C ASP A 28 24.74 -23.01 0.09
N ARG A 29 25.51 -22.76 -0.96
CA ARG A 29 26.58 -23.66 -1.46
C ARG A 29 27.97 -23.34 -0.91
N LYS A 30 28.09 -22.42 0.05
CA LYS A 30 29.40 -21.99 0.55
C LYS A 30 30.10 -23.14 1.28
N LYS A 31 31.42 -23.23 1.13
CA LYS A 31 32.24 -24.08 2.02
C LYS A 31 32.34 -23.39 3.38
N SER A 32 32.56 -24.15 4.46
CA SER A 32 32.64 -23.62 5.83
C SER A 32 33.68 -22.50 5.99
N ALA A 33 34.78 -22.56 5.22
CA ALA A 33 35.85 -21.55 5.23
C ALA A 33 35.52 -20.26 4.44
N THR A 34 34.46 -20.24 3.62
CA THR A 34 34.15 -19.07 2.79
C THR A 34 33.44 -18.01 3.62
N SER A 35 34.07 -16.84 3.75
CA SER A 35 33.51 -15.71 4.50
C SER A 35 32.39 -15.00 3.71
N LEU A 36 31.48 -14.34 4.43
CA LEU A 36 30.42 -13.53 3.81
C LEU A 36 31.01 -12.45 2.89
N GLY A 37 32.14 -11.84 3.29
CA GLY A 37 32.83 -10.82 2.49
C GLY A 37 33.35 -11.35 1.16
N GLN A 38 33.86 -12.59 1.13
CA GLN A 38 34.28 -13.25 -0.11
C GLN A 38 33.11 -13.50 -1.05
N ILE A 39 31.96 -13.96 -0.53
CA ILE A 39 30.74 -14.18 -1.33
C ILE A 39 30.25 -12.86 -1.95
N CYS A 40 30.25 -11.79 -1.16
CA CYS A 40 29.80 -10.45 -1.57
C CYS A 40 30.71 -9.75 -2.59
N ARG A 41 31.93 -10.25 -2.78
CA ARG A 41 32.92 -9.73 -3.74
C ARG A 41 33.09 -10.65 -4.96
N ARG A 42 32.26 -11.69 -5.10
CA ARG A 42 32.32 -12.54 -6.29
C ARG A 42 31.96 -11.71 -7.52
N ARG A 43 32.59 -12.01 -8.66
CA ARG A 43 32.38 -11.26 -9.91
C ARG A 43 30.93 -11.26 -10.38
N ASP A 44 30.15 -12.29 -10.04
CA ASP A 44 28.73 -12.44 -10.37
C ASP A 44 27.77 -11.88 -9.30
N ILE A 45 28.30 -11.47 -8.13
CA ILE A 45 27.57 -11.00 -6.94
C ILE A 45 28.35 -9.81 -6.37
N ASP A 46 28.09 -8.61 -6.88
CA ASP A 46 28.64 -7.36 -6.32
C ASP A 46 27.62 -6.71 -5.39
N ILE A 47 27.69 -7.06 -4.10
CA ILE A 47 26.79 -6.52 -3.08
C ILE A 47 27.56 -6.05 -1.85
N LYS A 48 27.07 -5.00 -1.18
CA LYS A 48 27.67 -4.55 0.07
C LYS A 48 27.41 -5.58 1.20
N PRO A 49 28.39 -5.91 2.06
CA PRO A 49 28.19 -6.85 3.17
C PRO A 49 27.05 -6.48 4.13
N SER A 50 26.78 -5.18 4.33
CA SER A 50 25.63 -4.70 5.11
C SER A 50 24.28 -5.09 4.49
N THR A 51 24.20 -5.08 3.16
CA THR A 51 23.02 -5.53 2.42
C THR A 51 22.86 -7.04 2.55
N ALA A 52 23.94 -7.80 2.41
CA ALA A 52 23.94 -9.25 2.58
C ALA A 52 23.44 -9.68 3.96
N ARG A 53 23.92 -9.05 5.04
CA ARG A 53 23.43 -9.31 6.41
C ARG A 53 21.93 -9.01 6.54
N THR A 54 21.47 -7.90 5.95
CA THR A 54 20.04 -7.55 5.93
C THR A 54 19.20 -8.60 5.21
N TRP A 55 19.70 -9.16 4.10
CA TRP A 55 19.01 -10.21 3.36
C TRP A 55 18.95 -11.52 4.12
N LEU A 56 20.03 -11.90 4.81
CA LEU A 56 20.04 -13.09 5.68
C LEU A 56 19.01 -12.97 6.80
N LYS A 57 18.97 -11.83 7.51
CA LYS A 57 17.96 -11.57 8.54
C LYS A 57 16.52 -11.62 7.99
N LYS A 58 16.30 -11.10 6.77
CA LYS A 58 14.99 -11.20 6.11
C LYS A 58 14.63 -12.65 5.77
N ARG A 59 15.62 -13.48 5.42
CA ARG A 59 15.42 -14.90 5.14
C ARG A 59 15.07 -15.69 6.39
N GLU A 60 15.64 -15.34 7.54
CA GLU A 60 15.23 -15.94 8.83
C GLU A 60 13.74 -15.71 9.11
N ILE A 61 13.20 -14.53 8.74
CA ILE A 61 11.79 -14.18 8.97
C ILE A 61 10.86 -14.76 7.89
N LEU A 62 11.23 -14.67 6.61
CA LEU A 62 10.34 -14.97 5.47
C LEU A 62 10.65 -16.30 4.77
N GLY A 63 11.69 -17.01 5.18
CA GLY A 63 12.18 -18.22 4.53
C GLY A 63 12.55 -17.99 3.05
N SER A 64 12.10 -18.90 2.18
CA SER A 64 12.34 -18.84 0.73
C SER A 64 11.79 -17.57 0.06
N GLY A 65 10.77 -16.94 0.65
CA GLY A 65 10.17 -15.70 0.17
C GLY A 65 11.15 -14.51 0.14
N ALA A 66 12.21 -14.54 0.94
CA ALA A 66 13.22 -13.48 0.98
C ALA A 66 14.05 -13.33 -0.31
N ARG A 67 14.10 -14.39 -1.14
CA ARG A 67 14.74 -14.39 -2.47
C ARG A 67 14.10 -13.38 -3.41
N ARG A 68 12.78 -13.15 -3.27
CA ARG A 68 12.02 -12.22 -4.12
C ARG A 68 12.18 -10.77 -3.67
N ARG A 69 11.83 -9.82 -4.55
CA ARG A 69 11.62 -8.43 -4.17
C ARG A 69 10.39 -8.35 -3.25
N THR A 70 10.63 -8.23 -1.95
CA THR A 70 9.57 -7.99 -0.97
C THR A 70 9.12 -6.54 -1.10
N ARG A 71 7.88 -6.30 -1.55
CA ARG A 71 7.26 -4.98 -1.39
C ARG A 71 7.25 -4.62 0.10
N LYS A 72 7.36 -3.34 0.42
CA LYS A 72 7.23 -2.87 1.80
C LYS A 72 5.82 -3.28 2.27
N LEU A 73 5.74 -4.21 3.23
CA LEU A 73 4.48 -4.52 3.89
C LEU A 73 4.04 -3.25 4.61
N SER A 74 2.84 -2.74 4.33
CA SER A 74 2.33 -1.59 5.06
C SER A 74 1.90 -2.05 6.45
N ASN A 75 2.71 -1.76 7.46
CA ASN A 75 2.32 -1.98 8.86
C ASN A 75 1.10 -1.12 9.26
N ARG A 76 0.79 -0.10 8.45
CA ARG A 76 -0.42 0.70 8.57
C ARG A 76 -1.53 -0.05 7.82
N LEU A 77 -2.31 -0.87 8.53
CA LEU A 77 -3.73 -1.00 8.20
C LEU A 77 -4.23 0.43 7.99
N GLY A 78 -4.85 0.71 6.85
CA GLY A 78 -5.16 2.07 6.41
C GLY A 78 -5.83 2.92 7.51
N ARG A 79 -5.92 4.23 7.29
CA ARG A 79 -6.66 5.10 8.23
C ARG A 79 -8.06 4.50 8.44
N LYS A 80 -8.45 4.27 9.70
CA LYS A 80 -9.79 3.80 10.04
C LYS A 80 -10.83 4.71 9.37
N SER A 81 -11.90 4.11 8.87
CA SER A 81 -13.01 4.86 8.28
C SER A 81 -13.47 5.94 9.25
N THR A 82 -13.79 7.12 8.72
CA THR A 82 -14.39 8.20 9.51
C THR A 82 -15.87 7.95 9.80
N VAL A 83 -16.48 7.05 9.03
CA VAL A 83 -17.88 6.63 9.15
C VAL A 83 -17.91 5.27 9.83
N SER A 84 -18.72 5.11 10.87
CA SER A 84 -18.90 3.83 11.54
C SER A 84 -19.60 2.82 10.63
N GLU A 85 -19.38 1.54 10.87
CA GLU A 85 -19.99 0.45 10.11
C GLU A 85 -21.52 0.48 10.26
N SER A 86 -22.03 0.74 11.47
CA SER A 86 -23.47 0.90 11.73
C SER A 86 -24.14 1.98 10.87
N VAL A 87 -23.44 3.09 10.61
CA VAL A 87 -23.96 4.17 9.77
C VAL A 87 -23.95 3.74 8.30
N LEU A 88 -22.94 2.99 7.87
CA LEU A 88 -22.90 2.45 6.52
C LEU A 88 -24.03 1.45 6.31
N ASP A 89 -24.33 0.60 7.30
CA ASP A 89 -25.46 -0.34 7.25
C ASP A 89 -26.80 0.40 7.12
N THR A 90 -27.01 1.50 7.86
CA THR A 90 -28.21 2.33 7.71
C THR A 90 -28.34 2.93 6.31
N ILE A 91 -27.22 3.28 5.67
CA ILE A 91 -27.21 3.91 4.35
C ILE A 91 -27.30 2.88 3.21
N THR A 92 -26.82 1.66 3.41
CA THR A 92 -26.90 0.56 2.43
C THR A 92 -28.24 -0.18 2.48
N ASP A 93 -28.98 -0.06 3.58
CA ASP A 93 -30.31 -0.62 3.76
C ASP A 93 -31.31 0.01 2.78
N GLN A 94 -31.89 -0.82 1.90
CA GLN A 94 -32.85 -0.38 0.88
C GLN A 94 -34.22 -0.02 1.46
N ASP A 95 -34.57 -0.59 2.62
CA ASP A 95 -35.85 -0.31 3.29
C ASP A 95 -35.79 1.02 4.05
N ASN A 96 -34.59 1.59 4.23
CA ASN A 96 -34.43 2.86 4.90
C ASN A 96 -34.66 4.03 3.93
N PRO A 97 -35.58 4.97 4.22
CA PRO A 97 -35.84 6.12 3.34
C PRO A 97 -34.61 7.01 3.14
N ILE A 98 -33.64 6.99 4.07
CA ILE A 98 -32.38 7.73 3.96
C ILE A 98 -31.55 7.26 2.75
N HIS A 99 -31.66 5.99 2.35
CA HIS A 99 -30.94 5.42 1.20
C HIS A 99 -31.23 6.17 -0.11
N GLU A 100 -32.46 6.67 -0.29
CA GLU A 100 -32.86 7.41 -1.49
C GLU A 100 -32.48 8.90 -1.45
N GLU A 101 -31.92 9.40 -0.35
CA GLU A 101 -31.57 10.81 -0.25
C GLU A 101 -30.19 11.12 -0.84
N LEU A 102 -29.98 12.39 -1.17
CA LEU A 102 -28.65 12.87 -1.54
C LEU A 102 -27.70 12.71 -0.35
N TYR A 103 -26.45 12.28 -0.60
CA TYR A 103 -25.43 12.14 0.45
C TYR A 103 -25.25 13.42 1.29
N ALA A 104 -25.51 14.61 0.75
CA ALA A 104 -25.48 15.86 1.51
C ALA A 104 -26.59 15.95 2.57
N ALA A 105 -27.79 15.43 2.26
CA ALA A 105 -28.88 15.31 3.22
C ALA A 105 -28.60 14.20 4.24
N GLN A 106 -28.09 13.04 3.80
CA GLN A 106 -27.71 11.94 4.68
C GLN A 106 -26.67 12.37 5.73
N VAL A 107 -25.62 13.09 5.31
CA VAL A 107 -24.60 13.63 6.22
C VAL A 107 -25.23 14.54 7.29
N LYS A 108 -26.18 15.40 6.91
CA LYS A 108 -26.86 16.30 7.85
C LYS A 108 -27.79 15.54 8.80
N LYS A 109 -28.57 14.58 8.30
CA LYS A 109 -29.52 13.80 9.11
C LYS A 109 -28.83 12.89 10.12
N LEU A 110 -27.71 12.30 9.73
CA LEU A 110 -26.94 11.38 10.57
C LEU A 110 -25.83 12.09 11.37
N ASP A 111 -25.82 13.44 11.37
CA ASP A 111 -24.84 14.30 12.03
C ASP A 111 -23.37 13.85 11.83
N LEU A 112 -23.03 13.51 10.59
CA LEU A 112 -21.72 12.96 10.27
C LEU A 112 -20.70 14.08 10.12
N LYS A 113 -19.58 13.96 10.84
CA LYS A 113 -18.42 14.85 10.72
C LYS A 113 -17.56 14.54 9.48
N CYS A 114 -18.20 14.28 8.34
CA CYS A 114 -17.51 13.99 7.09
C CYS A 114 -18.15 14.72 5.91
N GLN A 115 -17.37 14.95 4.86
CA GLN A 115 -17.88 15.57 3.64
C GLN A 115 -18.77 14.58 2.87
N PRO A 116 -19.79 15.02 2.12
CA PRO A 116 -20.66 14.13 1.35
C PRO A 116 -19.91 13.21 0.39
N ARG A 117 -18.82 13.71 -0.22
CA ARG A 117 -17.93 12.92 -1.08
C ARG A 117 -17.22 11.79 -0.34
N THR A 118 -16.87 12.03 0.93
CA THR A 118 -16.27 11.02 1.79
C THR A 118 -17.29 9.93 2.14
N LEU A 119 -18.52 10.32 2.47
CA LEU A 119 -19.61 9.38 2.71
C LEU A 119 -19.88 8.52 1.47
N GLN A 120 -19.98 9.14 0.29
CA GLN A 120 -20.16 8.44 -0.98
C GLN A 120 -19.06 7.41 -1.24
N HIS A 121 -17.79 7.75 -0.95
CA HIS A 121 -16.68 6.81 -1.11
C HIS A 121 -16.84 5.58 -0.23
N TYR A 122 -17.14 5.77 1.07
CA TYR A 122 -17.32 4.66 1.99
C TYR A 122 -18.58 3.84 1.70
N ALA A 123 -19.69 4.49 1.35
CA ALA A 123 -20.92 3.82 0.94
C ALA A 123 -20.69 2.93 -0.30
N ALA A 124 -19.95 3.43 -1.30
CA ALA A 124 -19.60 2.64 -2.48
C ALA A 124 -18.71 1.42 -2.16
N LEU A 125 -17.76 1.56 -1.21
CA LEU A 125 -16.95 0.45 -0.72
C LEU A 125 -17.79 -0.59 0.05
N ALA A 126 -18.83 -0.14 0.75
CA ALA A 126 -19.78 -0.99 1.46
C ALA A 126 -20.86 -1.62 0.53
N GLY A 127 -20.84 -1.31 -0.77
CA GLY A 127 -21.77 -1.88 -1.75
C GLY A 127 -23.07 -1.11 -1.94
N ALA A 128 -23.19 0.12 -1.41
CA ALA A 128 -24.36 0.97 -1.64
C ALA A 128 -24.52 1.29 -3.13
N LYS A 129 -25.73 1.14 -3.66
CA LYS A 129 -26.04 1.59 -5.01
C LYS A 129 -26.14 3.12 -5.00
N ARG A 130 -25.55 3.76 -6.01
CA ARG A 130 -25.68 5.21 -6.15
C ARG A 130 -27.15 5.58 -6.34
N TYR A 131 -27.62 6.53 -5.54
CA TYR A 131 -28.83 7.26 -5.87
C TYR A 131 -28.72 7.81 -7.30
N LYS A 132 -29.60 7.34 -8.18
CA LYS A 132 -29.90 7.98 -9.46
C LYS A 132 -31.15 8.82 -9.20
N LYS A 133 -31.09 10.12 -9.46
CA LYS A 133 -32.28 10.99 -9.42
C LYS A 133 -33.43 10.30 -10.13
N ALA A 134 -34.63 10.34 -9.54
CA ALA A 134 -35.84 10.06 -10.27
C ALA A 134 -35.90 11.03 -11.47
N TYR A 135 -36.12 10.49 -12.68
CA TYR A 135 -36.40 11.31 -13.85
C TYR A 135 -37.77 11.96 -13.65
N THR A 136 -37.80 13.24 -13.30
CA THR A 136 -39.02 14.04 -13.30
C THR A 136 -39.18 14.68 -14.67
N THR A 137 -40.25 14.32 -15.39
CA THR A 137 -40.66 14.94 -16.66
C THR A 137 -41.40 16.27 -16.48
N GLU A 138 -41.65 16.69 -15.23
CA GLU A 138 -42.37 17.92 -14.94
C GLU A 138 -41.42 19.11 -14.97
N ILE A 139 -41.62 19.98 -15.97
CA ILE A 139 -41.07 21.33 -16.04
C ILE A 139 -41.93 22.16 -15.09
N SER A 140 -41.35 22.68 -14.00
CA SER A 140 -42.04 23.65 -13.14
C SER A 140 -42.01 25.02 -13.82
N ASP A 141 -43.20 25.58 -14.06
CA ASP A 141 -43.42 26.97 -14.51
C ASP A 141 -43.06 28.01 -13.41
#